data_AF-A0A4W3GYV3-F1
#
_entry.id   AF-A0A4W3GYV3-F1
#
_cell.length_a   1.000
_cell.length_b   1.000
_cell.length_c   1.000
_cell.angle_alpha   90.00
_cell.angle_beta   90.00
_cell.angle_gamma   90.00
#
_symmetry.space_group_name_H-M   'P 1'
#
loop_
_entity.id
_entity.type
_entity.pdbx_description
1 polymer ?
#
loop_
_entity_poly.entity_id
_entity_poly.type
_entity_poly.pdbx_seq_one_letter_code
_entity_poly.pdbx_strand_id
1 'polypeptide(L)'
;MQTITLSNISNMEKMQLNSFLGFDLYSMMCVPVFSKSSSSVVALGCAFNKRGGQQYTESDEHVIHHCFTYTSTVLTSTLAFQKQQKLNFECQVRRLLLVC
;
A
#
# COMPACT_ATOMS: atom_id res chain seq x y z
N MET A 1 11.96 9.89 1.39
CA MET A 1 12.18 8.42 1.32
C MET A 1 12.22 8.05 -0.15
N GLN A 2 13.16 7.20 -0.56
CA GLN A 2 13.38 6.83 -1.96
C GLN A 2 12.52 5.61 -2.33
N THR A 3 12.18 5.49 -3.62
CA THR A 3 11.53 4.32 -4.20
C THR A 3 12.36 3.05 -3.97
N ILE A 4 11.68 1.96 -3.60
CA ILE A 4 12.28 0.67 -3.28
C ILE A 4 12.13 -0.24 -4.50
N THR A 5 13.22 -0.87 -4.93
CA THR A 5 13.23 -1.85 -6.01
C THR A 5 13.61 -3.24 -5.50
N LEU A 6 13.52 -4.25 -6.36
CA LEU A 6 13.85 -5.64 -5.98
C LEU A 6 15.29 -5.81 -5.48
N SER A 7 16.24 -4.97 -5.93
CA SER A 7 17.63 -5.01 -5.48
C SER A 7 17.85 -4.39 -4.09
N ASN A 8 16.84 -3.68 -3.57
CA ASN A 8 16.91 -3.04 -2.26
C ASN A 8 16.42 -3.94 -1.12
N ILE A 9 15.93 -5.15 -1.41
CA ILE A 9 15.44 -6.09 -0.41
C ILE A 9 16.30 -7.36 -0.36
N SER A 10 16.37 -7.98 0.81
CA SER A 10 17.06 -9.25 1.03
C SER A 10 16.34 -10.42 0.36
N ASN A 11 17.04 -11.54 0.18
CA ASN A 11 16.45 -12.78 -0.30
C ASN A 11 15.34 -13.31 0.63
N MET A 12 15.46 -13.06 1.94
CA MET A 12 14.43 -13.46 2.90
C MET A 12 13.15 -12.65 2.71
N GLU A 13 13.26 -11.32 2.60
CA GLU A 13 12.12 -10.45 2.30
C GLU A 13 11.49 -10.79 0.95
N LYS A 14 12.32 -11.09 -0.06
CA LYS A 14 11.83 -11.57 -1.36
C LYS A 14 11.03 -12.86 -1.24
N MET A 15 11.51 -13.85 -0.48
CA MET A 15 10.78 -15.11 -0.26
C MET A 15 9.45 -14.89 0.48
N GLN A 16 9.45 -14.01 1.49
CA GLN A 16 8.21 -13.62 2.18
C GLN A 16 7.23 -12.94 1.23
N LEU A 17 7.71 -12.06 0.35
CA LEU A 17 6.87 -11.36 -0.61
C LEU A 17 6.34 -12.30 -1.70
N ASN A 18 7.14 -13.25 -2.19
CA ASN A 18 6.68 -14.29 -3.11
C ASN A 18 5.54 -15.12 -2.48
N SER A 19 5.70 -15.51 -1.21
CA SER A 19 4.68 -16.25 -0.46
C SER A 19 3.39 -15.44 -0.30
N PHE A 20 3.52 -14.15 0.06
CA PHE A 20 2.37 -13.25 0.21
C PHE A 20 1.63 -12.99 -1.11
N LEU A 21 2.36 -12.84 -2.22
CA LEU A 21 1.80 -12.53 -3.54
C LEU A 21 1.32 -13.78 -4.31
N GLY A 22 1.83 -14.97 -3.96
CA GLY A 22 1.51 -16.23 -4.64
C GLY A 22 2.23 -16.43 -5.97
N PHE A 23 3.34 -15.71 -6.22
CA PHE A 23 4.15 -15.86 -7.43
C PHE A 23 5.61 -15.43 -7.21
N ASP A 24 6.50 -15.88 -8.10
CA ASP A 24 7.91 -15.49 -8.07
C ASP A 24 8.15 -14.08 -8.62
N LEU A 25 8.80 -13.25 -7.81
CA LEU A 25 9.22 -11.90 -8.20
C LEU A 25 10.51 -11.92 -9.02
N TYR A 26 10.46 -11.31 -10.20
CA TYR A 26 11.63 -11.01 -11.04
C TYR A 26 11.85 -9.51 -11.25
N SER A 27 10.84 -8.67 -11.03
CA SER A 27 10.98 -7.21 -11.00
C SER A 27 9.97 -6.59 -10.01
N MET A 28 10.36 -5.50 -9.35
CA MET A 28 9.53 -4.80 -8.37
C MET A 28 9.91 -3.33 -8.31
N MET A 29 8.91 -2.47 -8.14
CA MET A 29 9.07 -1.06 -7.77
C MET A 29 7.97 -0.66 -6.80
N CYS A 30 8.34 -0.14 -5.64
CA CYS A 30 7.45 0.36 -4.60
C CYS A 30 7.74 1.83 -4.32
N VAL A 31 6.77 2.68 -4.66
CA VAL A 31 6.85 4.13 -4.54
C VAL A 31 6.16 4.57 -3.25
N PRO A 32 6.84 5.32 -2.36
CA PRO A 32 6.23 5.81 -1.13
C PRO A 32 5.14 6.85 -1.43
N VAL A 33 3.96 6.66 -0.81
CA VAL A 33 2.85 7.61 -0.90
C VAL A 33 2.82 8.47 0.36
N PHE A 34 2.97 9.78 0.19
CA PHE A 34 2.99 10.73 1.31
C PHE A 34 1.62 11.35 1.54
N SER A 35 1.26 11.51 2.81
CA SER A 35 0.16 12.37 3.21
C SER A 35 0.47 13.82 2.85
N LYS A 36 -0.46 14.49 2.16
CA LYS A 36 -0.37 15.94 1.91
C LYS A 36 -0.45 16.77 3.19
N SER A 37 -1.07 16.24 4.25
CA SER A 37 -1.28 17.00 5.50
C SER A 37 -0.19 16.81 6.54
N SER A 38 0.50 15.66 6.56
CA SER A 38 1.46 15.32 7.61
C SER A 38 2.86 15.00 7.09
N SER A 39 3.07 15.00 5.76
CA SER A 39 4.33 14.60 5.11
C SER A 39 4.84 13.21 5.54
N SER A 40 3.96 12.38 6.12
CA SER A 40 4.26 11.02 6.55
C SER A 40 3.91 10.04 5.44
N VAL A 41 4.62 8.92 5.38
CA VAL A 41 4.26 7.83 4.46
C VAL A 41 2.97 7.18 4.96
N VAL A 42 1.95 7.14 4.10
CA VAL A 42 0.62 6.54 4.41
C VAL A 42 0.40 5.21 3.71
N ALA A 43 1.13 4.95 2.62
CA ALA A 43 1.06 3.71 1.87
C ALA A 43 2.31 3.51 1.00
N LEU A 44 2.45 2.30 0.45
CA LEU A 44 3.37 1.99 -0.64
C LEU A 44 2.57 1.64 -1.88
N GLY A 45 2.81 2.35 -2.98
CA GLY A 45 2.32 1.99 -4.31
C GLY A 45 3.28 1.03 -4.98
N CYS A 46 2.95 -0.26 -5.03
CA CYS A 46 3.84 -1.28 -5.57
C CYS A 46 3.38 -1.82 -6.92
N ALA A 47 4.33 -2.01 -7.83
CA ALA A 47 4.17 -2.71 -9.09
C ALA A 47 5.15 -3.89 -9.14
N PHE A 48 4.67 -5.03 -9.63
CA PHE A 48 5.41 -6.30 -9.66
C PHE A 48 5.44 -6.88 -11.07
N ASN A 49 6.54 -7.52 -11.43
CA ASN A 49 6.65 -8.33 -12.64
C ASN A 49 6.25 -7.58 -13.93
N LYS A 50 6.99 -6.51 -14.25
CA LYS A 50 6.78 -5.71 -15.46
C LYS A 50 6.76 -6.62 -16.69
N ARG A 51 5.77 -6.41 -17.57
CA ARG A 51 5.59 -7.23 -18.77
C ARG A 51 6.80 -7.05 -19.70
N GLY A 52 7.19 -8.15 -20.37
CA GLY A 52 8.37 -8.16 -21.25
C GLY A 52 9.70 -8.27 -20.51
N GLY A 53 9.71 -8.53 -19.19
CA GLY A 53 10.94 -8.75 -18.41
C GLY A 53 11.81 -7.51 -18.24
N GLN A 54 11.26 -6.32 -18.51
CA GLN A 54 11.96 -5.06 -18.40
C GLN A 54 12.07 -4.61 -16.93
N GLN A 55 13.09 -3.80 -16.63
CA GLN A 55 13.14 -3.08 -15.37
C GLN A 55 12.17 -1.89 -15.37
N TYR A 56 11.75 -1.51 -14.17
CA TYR A 56 11.00 -0.28 -13.97
C TYR A 56 11.89 0.94 -14.22
N THR A 57 11.30 1.98 -14.80
CA THR A 57 11.97 3.23 -15.13
C THR A 57 11.43 4.37 -14.28
N GLU A 58 12.12 5.52 -14.32
CA GLU A 58 11.65 6.74 -13.66
C GLU A 58 10.27 7.19 -14.18
N SER A 59 9.95 6.91 -15.45
CA SER A 59 8.61 7.19 -15.99
C SER A 59 7.54 6.34 -15.32
N ASP A 60 7.83 5.07 -15.02
CA ASP A 60 6.90 4.22 -14.27
C ASP A 60 6.69 4.76 -12.85
N GLU A 61 7.78 5.17 -12.19
CA GLU A 61 7.74 5.80 -10.86
C GLU A 61 6.85 7.05 -10.86
N HIS A 62 7.03 7.90 -11.88
CA HIS A 62 6.26 9.14 -12.02
C HIS A 62 4.77 8.88 -12.22
N VAL A 63 4.39 7.87 -13.00
CA VAL A 63 2.97 7.50 -13.18
C VAL A 63 2.34 7.05 -11.87
N ILE A 64 3.04 6.23 -11.08
CA ILE A 64 2.54 5.79 -9.76
C ILE A 64 2.42 7.00 -8.82
N HIS A 65 3.46 7.84 -8.74
CA HIS A 65 3.44 9.04 -7.92
C HIS A 65 2.30 9.99 -8.32
N HIS A 66 2.13 10.25 -9.62
CA HIS A 66 1.05 11.09 -10.16
C HIS A 66 -0.32 10.51 -9.80
N CYS A 67 -0.54 9.21 -9.96
CA CYS A 67 -1.79 8.56 -9.58
C CYS A 67 -2.13 8.83 -8.11
N PHE A 68 -1.20 8.55 -7.19
CA PHE A 68 -1.43 8.75 -5.76
C PHE A 68 -1.47 10.23 -5.34
N THR A 69 -0.91 11.15 -6.13
CA THR A 69 -1.04 12.59 -5.89
C THR A 69 -2.51 13.01 -5.85
N TYR A 70 -3.39 12.38 -6.63
CA TYR A 70 -4.80 12.72 -6.70
C TYR A 70 -5.71 11.73 -5.98
N THR A 71 -5.32 10.45 -5.90
CA THR A 71 -6.18 9.40 -5.33
C THR A 71 -5.95 9.14 -3.84
N SER A 72 -4.76 9.46 -3.30
CA SER A 72 -4.38 9.08 -1.93
C SER A 72 -5.33 9.61 -0.86
N THR A 73 -5.82 10.85 -1.00
CA THR A 73 -6.76 11.45 -0.05
C THR A 73 -8.07 10.67 0.01
N VAL A 74 -8.69 10.38 -1.14
CA VAL A 74 -9.96 9.64 -1.20
C VAL A 74 -9.79 8.22 -0.67
N LEU A 75 -8.71 7.52 -1.03
CA LEU A 75 -8.40 6.19 -0.55
C LEU A 75 -8.23 6.17 0.97
N THR A 76 -7.44 7.10 1.51
CA THR A 76 -7.16 7.18 2.95
C THR A 76 -8.40 7.54 3.75
N SER A 77 -9.19 8.52 3.29
CA SER A 77 -10.45 8.92 3.94
C SER A 77 -11.48 7.79 3.92
N THR A 78 -11.59 7.05 2.81
CA THR A 78 -12.49 5.89 2.70
C THR A 78 -12.08 4.79 3.69
N LEU A 79 -10.79 4.45 3.76
CA LEU A 79 -10.29 3.46 4.70
C LEU A 79 -10.51 3.88 6.15
N ALA A 80 -10.28 5.16 6.47
CA ALA A 80 -10.53 5.71 7.80
C ALA A 80 -12.03 5.60 8.17
N PHE A 81 -12.92 5.93 7.24
CA PHE A 81 -14.36 5.81 7.41
C PHE A 81 -14.80 4.35 7.64
N GLN A 82 -14.26 3.40 6.88
CA GLN A 82 -14.53 1.97 7.08
C GLN A 82 -14.09 1.48 8.46
N LYS A 83 -12.88 1.87 8.91
CA LYS A 83 -12.38 1.55 10.26
C LYS A 83 -13.29 2.13 11.34
N GLN A 84 -13.72 3.39 11.18
CA GLN A 84 -14.63 4.03 12.13
C GLN A 84 -15.99 3.32 12.20
N GLN A 85 -16.55 2.92 11.05
CA GLN A 85 -17.82 2.18 11.03
C GLN A 85 -17.70 0.83 11.75
N LYS A 86 -16.62 0.06 11.49
CA LYS A 86 -16.39 -1.21 12.16
C LYS A 86 -16.30 -1.04 13.68
N LEU A 87 -15.53 -0.05 14.15
CA LEU A 87 -15.42 0.27 15.57
C LEU A 87 -16.76 0.68 16.19
N ASN A 88 -17.52 1.53 15.49
CA ASN A 88 -18.86 1.94 15.96
C ASN A 88 -19.80 0.73 16.11
N PHE A 89 -19.78 -0.19 15.13
CA PHE A 89 -20.59 -1.40 15.18
C PHE A 89 -20.18 -2.30 16.36
N GLU A 90 -18.88 -2.57 16.54
CA GLU A 90 -18.37 -3.38 17.66
C GLU A 90 -18.74 -2.77 19.03
N CYS A 91 -18.68 -1.45 19.15
CA CYS A 91 -19.10 -0.73 20.38
C CYS A 91 -20.61 -0.81 20.62
N GLN A 92 -21.43 -0.70 19.58
CA GLN A 92 -22.89 -0.82 19.70
C GLN A 92 -23.29 -2.23 20.14
N VAL A 93 -22.73 -3.27 19.51
CA VAL A 93 -22.98 -4.67 19.88
C VAL A 93 -22.56 -4.93 21.33
N ARG A 94 -21.38 -4.45 21.75
CA ARG A 94 -20.92 -4.57 23.13
C ARG A 94 -21.87 -3.88 24.13
N ARG A 95 -22.42 -2.72 23.76
CA ARG A 95 -23.39 -2.00 24.61
C ARG A 95 -24.70 -2.78 24.74
N LEU A 96 -25.21 -3.36 23.65
CA LEU A 96 -26.43 -4.19 23.67
C LEU A 96 -26.26 -5.45 24.53
N LEU A 97 -25.10 -6.13 24.42
CA LEU A 97 -24.77 -7.31 25.23
C LEU A 97 -24.65 -7.02 26.73
N LEU A 98 -24.36 -5.79 27.13
CA LEU A 98 -24.31 -5.39 28.55
C LEU A 98 -25.68 -4.98 29.11
N VAL A 99 -26.71 -4.86 28.27
CA VAL A 99 -28.06 -4.44 28.64
C VAL A 99 -29.06 -5.62 28.61
N CYS A 100 -28.64 -6.80 28.12
CA CYS A 100 -29.35 -8.07 28.20
C CYS A 100 -28.74 -8.96 29.30
#